data_AF-A0A524ARR6-F1
#
_entry.id   AF-A0A524ARR6-F1
#
_cell.length_a   1.000
_cell.length_b   1.000
_cell.length_c   1.000
_cell.angle_alpha   90.00
_cell.angle_beta   90.00
_cell.angle_gamma   90.00
#
_symmetry.space_group_name_H-M   'P 1'
#
loop_
_entity.id
_entity.type
_entity.pdbx_description
1 polymer ?
#
loop_
_entity_poly.entity_id
_entity_poly.type
_entity_poly.pdbx_seq_one_letter_code
_entity_poly.pdbx_strand_id
1 'polypeptide(L)'
;MRDSFTVHDLPLSERPRERLFKLGSEALSAQEVLALILGRGIKDESVMVISQKLLSRFGSLKGVANASLEELTQTKGIGTAKAAQIKAALELSKRLEADVNEKPKQMLKSPEDVAAVMRSKLKGK
;
A
#
# COMPACT_ATOMS: atom_id res chain seq x y z
N MET A 1 -29.81 -7.07 -15.67
CA MET A 1 -29.84 -6.29 -14.42
C MET A 1 -28.40 -5.97 -14.02
N ARG A 2 -28.12 -4.80 -13.42
CA ARG A 2 -26.81 -4.56 -12.78
C ARG A 2 -26.92 -5.13 -11.36
N ASP A 3 -26.48 -6.37 -11.19
CA ASP A 3 -26.70 -7.13 -9.95
C ASP A 3 -25.56 -6.98 -8.92
N SER A 4 -24.67 -5.99 -9.04
CA SER A 4 -23.63 -5.78 -8.04
C SER A 4 -23.53 -4.34 -7.54
N PHE A 5 -23.53 -4.20 -6.22
CA PHE A 5 -23.32 -2.95 -5.51
C PHE A 5 -21.90 -2.45 -5.75
N THR A 6 -21.77 -1.21 -6.20
CA THR A 6 -20.52 -0.55 -6.59
C THR A 6 -20.21 0.65 -5.72
N VAL A 7 -19.01 1.22 -5.90
CA VAL A 7 -18.62 2.48 -5.23
C VAL A 7 -19.58 3.62 -5.56
N HIS A 8 -20.24 3.60 -6.73
CA HIS A 8 -21.20 4.64 -7.10
C HIS A 8 -22.51 4.56 -6.32
N ASP A 9 -22.82 3.40 -5.73
CA ASP A 9 -24.03 3.20 -4.94
C ASP A 9 -23.85 3.66 -3.49
N LEU A 10 -22.60 3.96 -3.07
CA LEU A 10 -22.31 4.61 -1.80
C LEU A 10 -22.68 6.11 -1.83
N PRO A 11 -23.14 6.68 -0.71
CA PRO A 11 -23.21 8.12 -0.51
C PRO A 11 -21.88 8.77 -0.90
N LEU A 12 -21.92 9.95 -1.51
CA LEU A 12 -20.70 10.65 -1.98
C LEU A 12 -19.63 10.77 -0.89
N SER A 13 -20.04 11.10 0.34
CA SER A 13 -19.17 11.22 1.51
C SER A 13 -18.53 9.92 1.98
N GLU A 14 -19.05 8.77 1.54
CA GLU A 14 -18.55 7.44 1.88
C GLU A 14 -17.70 6.83 0.78
N ARG A 15 -17.61 7.47 -0.39
CA ARG A 15 -16.77 6.98 -1.48
C ARG A 15 -15.29 7.14 -1.11
N PRO A 16 -14.43 6.13 -1.35
CA PRO A 16 -13.04 6.16 -0.90
C PRO A 16 -12.26 7.39 -1.36
N ARG A 17 -12.48 7.85 -2.59
CA ARG A 17 -11.81 9.04 -3.14
C ARG A 17 -12.19 10.31 -2.39
N GLU A 18 -13.48 10.49 -2.12
CA GLU A 18 -13.97 11.69 -1.43
C GLU A 18 -13.60 11.64 0.06
N ARG A 19 -13.61 10.45 0.67
CA ARG A 19 -13.08 10.22 2.02
C ARG A 19 -11.61 10.58 2.12
N LEU A 20 -10.79 10.20 1.13
CA LEU A 20 -9.36 10.55 1.09
C LEU A 20 -9.17 12.08 1.10
N PHE A 21 -9.93 12.81 0.27
CA PHE A 21 -9.85 14.28 0.22
C PHE A 21 -10.36 14.95 1.50
N LYS A 22 -11.38 14.38 2.15
CA LYS A 22 -12.02 14.98 3.33
C LYS A 22 -11.30 14.66 4.65
N LEU A 23 -10.79 13.43 4.78
CA LEU A 23 -10.34 12.86 6.05
C LEU A 23 -8.88 12.41 6.06
N GLY A 24 -8.19 12.46 4.91
CA GLY A 24 -6.83 11.96 4.78
C GLY A 24 -6.74 10.45 4.55
N SER A 25 -5.56 9.97 4.15
CA SER A 25 -5.31 8.57 3.81
C SER A 25 -5.36 7.63 5.01
N GLU A 26 -5.04 8.14 6.19
CA GLU A 26 -5.03 7.45 7.48
C GLU A 26 -6.43 7.05 7.95
N ALA A 27 -7.47 7.70 7.44
CA ALA A 27 -8.86 7.39 7.74
C ALA A 27 -9.43 6.26 6.86
N LEU A 28 -8.70 5.82 5.83
CA LEU A 28 -9.13 4.76 4.93
C LEU A 28 -8.72 3.40 5.47
N SER A 29 -9.60 2.43 5.32
CA SER A 29 -9.27 1.02 5.54
C SER A 29 -8.30 0.50 4.47
N ALA A 30 -7.62 -0.59 4.77
CA ALA A 30 -6.77 -1.31 3.81
C ALA A 30 -7.53 -1.67 2.51
N GLN A 31 -8.81 -2.02 2.62
CA GLN A 31 -9.68 -2.32 1.49
C GLN A 31 -9.89 -1.10 0.60
N GLU A 32 -10.16 0.06 1.20
CA GLU A 32 -10.35 1.33 0.49
C GLU A 32 -9.06 1.81 -0.19
N VAL A 33 -7.92 1.69 0.48
CA VAL A 33 -6.61 2.04 -0.11
C VAL A 33 -6.33 1.18 -1.33
N LEU A 34 -6.52 -0.15 -1.23
CA LEU A 34 -6.40 -1.05 -2.38
C LEU A 34 -7.40 -0.68 -3.48
N ALA A 35 -8.64 -0.35 -3.13
CA ALA A 35 -9.65 0.03 -4.10
C ALA A 35 -9.27 1.28 -4.89
N LEU A 36 -8.66 2.27 -4.23
CA LEU A 36 -8.15 3.47 -4.88
C LEU A 36 -7.00 3.18 -5.85
N ILE A 37 -6.05 2.32 -5.45
CA ILE A 37 -4.94 1.91 -6.32
C ILE A 37 -5.47 1.18 -7.57
N LEU A 38 -6.45 0.28 -7.39
CA LEU A 38 -7.02 -0.53 -8.47
C LEU A 38 -8.01 0.23 -9.36
N GLY A 39 -8.58 1.33 -8.86
CA GLY A 39 -9.46 2.25 -9.57
C GLY A 39 -10.88 1.72 -9.83
N ARG A 40 -11.02 0.72 -10.70
CA ARG A 40 -12.33 0.19 -11.14
C ARG A 40 -12.47 -1.31 -10.94
N GLY A 41 -13.72 -1.75 -10.77
CA GLY A 41 -14.09 -3.15 -10.71
C GLY A 41 -13.96 -3.87 -12.06
N ILE A 42 -14.58 -5.03 -12.15
CA ILE A 42 -14.85 -5.71 -13.43
C ILE A 42 -16.35 -5.81 -13.64
N LYS A 43 -16.76 -6.38 -14.79
CA LYS A 43 -18.15 -6.74 -15.00
C LYS A 43 -18.61 -7.64 -13.85
N ASP A 44 -19.71 -7.25 -13.21
CA ASP A 44 -20.38 -7.93 -12.10
C ASP A 44 -19.65 -7.92 -10.75
N GLU A 45 -18.50 -7.23 -10.61
CA GLU A 45 -17.78 -7.17 -9.34
C GLU A 45 -17.12 -5.80 -9.09
N SER A 46 -17.55 -5.15 -8.01
CA SER A 46 -17.01 -3.85 -7.57
C SER A 46 -15.54 -3.97 -7.14
N VAL A 47 -14.78 -2.89 -7.34
CA VAL A 47 -13.38 -2.81 -6.89
C VAL A 47 -13.26 -3.05 -5.38
N MET A 48 -14.26 -2.66 -4.59
CA MET A 48 -14.30 -2.91 -3.14
C MET A 48 -14.31 -4.41 -2.85
N VAL A 49 -15.07 -5.21 -3.60
CA VAL A 49 -15.14 -6.66 -3.42
C VAL A 49 -13.83 -7.30 -3.86
N ILE A 50 -13.24 -6.85 -4.98
CA ILE A 50 -11.94 -7.33 -5.44
C ILE A 50 -10.84 -7.06 -4.39
N SER A 51 -10.81 -5.85 -3.81
CA SER A 51 -9.88 -5.50 -2.73
C SER A 51 -10.08 -6.38 -1.49
N GLN A 52 -11.32 -6.66 -1.11
CA GLN A 52 -11.61 -7.56 0.01
C GLN A 52 -11.17 -9.00 -0.28
N LYS A 53 -11.35 -9.49 -1.51
CA LYS A 53 -10.89 -10.83 -1.91
C LYS A 53 -9.38 -10.96 -1.82
N LEU A 54 -8.62 -9.94 -2.23
CA LEU A 54 -7.17 -9.91 -2.05
C LEU A 54 -6.79 -10.02 -0.57
N LEU A 55 -7.38 -9.19 0.28
CA LEU A 55 -7.11 -9.23 1.72
C LEU A 55 -7.50 -10.56 2.36
N SER A 56 -8.62 -11.15 1.93
CA SER A 56 -9.09 -12.43 2.47
C SER A 56 -8.21 -13.59 2.00
N ARG A 57 -7.78 -13.58 0.73
CA ARG A 57 -6.92 -14.63 0.15
C ARG A 57 -5.52 -14.62 0.75
N PHE A 58 -4.95 -13.44 0.98
CA PHE A 58 -3.57 -13.29 1.44
C PHE A 58 -3.46 -12.92 2.93
N GLY A 59 -4.60 -12.83 3.64
CA GLY A 59 -4.73 -12.58 5.07
C GLY A 59 -4.43 -11.15 5.55
N SER A 60 -3.60 -10.39 4.84
CA SER A 60 -3.22 -9.03 5.22
C SER A 60 -2.61 -8.25 4.04
N LEU A 61 -2.43 -6.92 4.20
CA LEU A 61 -1.66 -6.11 3.24
C LEU A 61 -0.24 -6.62 3.04
N LYS A 62 0.41 -7.11 4.11
CA LYS A 62 1.74 -7.73 4.02
C LYS A 62 1.71 -9.00 3.16
N GLY A 63 0.67 -9.81 3.30
CA GLY A 63 0.44 -10.97 2.44
C GLY A 63 0.26 -10.58 0.98
N VAL A 64 -0.58 -9.59 0.70
CA VAL A 64 -0.76 -9.05 -0.67
C VAL A 64 0.57 -8.53 -1.23
N ALA A 65 1.39 -7.89 -0.40
CA ALA A 65 2.68 -7.36 -0.82
C ALA A 65 3.69 -8.45 -1.18
N ASN A 66 3.67 -9.56 -0.44
CA ASN A 66 4.57 -10.69 -0.65
C ASN A 66 4.13 -11.61 -1.80
N ALA A 67 2.83 -11.65 -2.13
CA ALA A 67 2.29 -12.49 -3.20
C ALA A 67 2.95 -12.20 -4.55
N SER A 68 3.29 -13.22 -5.34
CA SER A 68 3.88 -13.04 -6.67
C SER A 68 2.89 -12.42 -7.67
N LEU A 69 3.37 -11.97 -8.84
CA LEU A 69 2.47 -11.49 -9.89
C LEU A 69 1.53 -12.61 -10.35
N GLU A 70 2.02 -13.83 -10.46
CA GLU A 70 1.27 -15.04 -10.81
C GLU A 70 0.18 -15.31 -9.76
N GLU A 71 0.50 -15.25 -8.46
CA GLU A 71 -0.48 -15.46 -7.39
C GLU A 71 -1.55 -14.36 -7.37
N LEU A 72 -1.16 -13.10 -7.57
CA LEU A 72 -2.10 -11.98 -7.63
C LEU A 72 -3.08 -12.13 -8.81
N THR A 73 -2.56 -12.50 -9.99
CA THR A 73 -3.37 -12.64 -11.22
C THR A 73 -4.34 -13.81 -11.19
N GLN A 74 -4.15 -14.77 -10.28
CA GLN A 74 -5.14 -15.83 -10.02
C GLN A 74 -6.40 -15.31 -9.31
N THR A 75 -6.44 -14.05 -8.86
CA THR A 75 -7.63 -13.47 -8.23
C THR A 75 -8.53 -12.87 -9.30
N LYS A 76 -9.77 -13.37 -9.42
CA LYS A 76 -10.74 -12.84 -10.39
C LYS A 76 -10.86 -11.32 -10.25
N GLY A 77 -10.67 -10.61 -11.35
CA GLY A 77 -10.68 -9.14 -11.38
C GLY A 77 -9.32 -8.47 -11.25
N ILE A 78 -8.25 -9.25 -11.04
CA ILE A 78 -6.85 -8.81 -11.05
C ILE A 78 -6.15 -9.39 -12.29
N GLY A 79 -6.10 -8.62 -13.37
CA GLY A 79 -5.25 -8.94 -14.52
C GLY A 79 -3.81 -8.44 -14.31
N THR A 80 -2.95 -8.68 -15.30
CA THR A 80 -1.54 -8.26 -15.29
C THR A 80 -1.37 -6.77 -14.99
N ALA A 81 -2.21 -5.90 -15.57
CA ALA A 81 -2.17 -4.46 -15.33
C ALA A 81 -2.38 -4.09 -13.85
N LYS A 82 -3.42 -4.66 -13.21
CA LYS A 82 -3.74 -4.41 -11.80
C LYS A 82 -2.71 -5.03 -10.86
N ALA A 83 -2.20 -6.21 -11.19
CA ALA A 83 -1.13 -6.84 -10.42
C ALA A 83 0.16 -5.99 -10.46
N ALA A 84 0.53 -5.48 -11.64
CA ALA A 84 1.65 -4.56 -11.80
C ALA A 84 1.44 -3.25 -11.03
N GLN A 85 0.21 -2.71 -11.03
CA GLN A 85 -0.17 -1.52 -10.26
C GLN A 85 0.07 -1.71 -8.76
N ILE A 86 -0.36 -2.84 -8.20
CA ILE A 86 -0.11 -3.18 -6.78
C ILE A 86 1.39 -3.23 -6.51
N LYS A 87 2.15 -3.95 -7.36
CA LYS A 87 3.61 -4.08 -7.18
C LYS A 87 4.34 -2.76 -7.30
N ALA A 88 3.95 -1.90 -8.24
CA ALA A 88 4.51 -0.56 -8.41
C ALA A 88 4.22 0.33 -7.18
N ALA A 89 3.01 0.32 -6.65
CA ALA A 89 2.65 1.09 -5.46
C ALA A 89 3.46 0.66 -4.23
N LEU A 90 3.67 -0.64 -4.04
CA LEU A 90 4.46 -1.18 -2.94
C LEU A 90 5.96 -0.88 -3.10
N GLU A 91 6.47 -0.99 -4.32
CA GLU A 91 7.85 -0.63 -4.62
C GLU A 91 8.11 0.87 -4.37
N LEU A 92 7.17 1.73 -4.73
CA LEU A 92 7.25 3.16 -4.41
C LEU A 92 7.35 3.39 -2.89
N SER A 93 6.52 2.71 -2.10
CA SER A 93 6.60 2.77 -0.63
C SER A 93 7.99 2.36 -0.12
N LYS A 94 8.55 1.26 -0.65
CA LYS A 94 9.89 0.79 -0.25
C LYS A 94 10.99 1.79 -0.57
N ARG A 95 10.91 2.47 -1.72
CA ARG A 95 11.89 3.52 -2.10
C ARG A 95 11.79 4.72 -1.18
N LEU A 96 10.58 5.18 -0.89
CA LEU A 96 10.37 6.29 0.05
C LEU A 96 10.91 5.96 1.45
N GLU A 97 10.71 4.74 1.93
CA GLU A 97 11.30 4.28 3.21
C GLU A 97 12.83 4.21 3.15
N ALA A 98 13.41 3.77 2.03
CA ALA A 98 14.86 3.74 1.85
C ALA A 98 15.47 5.15 1.84
N ASP A 99 14.84 6.10 1.13
CA ASP A 99 15.29 7.50 1.04
C ASP A 99 15.27 8.19 2.42
N VAL A 100 14.28 7.92 3.26
CA VAL A 100 14.25 8.45 4.65
C VAL A 100 15.38 7.88 5.51
N ASN A 101 15.83 6.66 5.21
CA ASN A 101 16.95 6.01 5.90
C ASN A 101 18.32 6.43 5.36
N GLU A 102 18.39 7.13 4.23
CA GLU A 102 19.58 7.84 3.76
C GLU A 102 19.78 9.16 4.51
N LYS A 103 19.81 9.12 5.85
CA LYS A 103 20.66 10.10 6.55
C LYS A 103 22.05 9.95 5.95
N PRO A 104 22.74 11.04 5.55
CA PRO A 104 24.06 10.91 4.97
C PRO A 104 24.88 10.05 5.91
N LYS A 105 25.36 8.89 5.42
CA LYS A 105 26.32 8.08 6.16
C LYS A 105 27.40 9.07 6.55
N GLN A 106 27.50 9.40 7.85
CA GLN A 106 28.63 10.17 8.33
C GLN A 106 29.84 9.38 7.87
N MET A 107 30.58 9.94 6.91
CA MET A 107 31.76 9.32 6.38
C MET A 107 32.76 9.38 7.53
N LEU A 108 32.91 8.27 8.25
CA LEU A 108 33.82 8.15 9.39
C LEU A 108 35.23 8.16 8.80
N LYS A 109 35.87 9.32 8.82
CA LYS A 109 37.22 9.50 8.28
C LYS A 109 38.27 9.42 9.37
N SER A 110 37.85 9.48 10.64
CA SER A 110 38.79 9.42 11.75
C SER A 110 38.25 8.58 12.94
N PRO A 111 39.15 8.13 13.83
CA PRO A 111 38.78 7.49 15.09
C PRO A 111 37.84 8.35 15.96
N GLU A 112 37.93 9.67 15.86
CA GLU A 112 37.07 10.63 16.59
C GLU A 112 35.62 10.58 16.10
N ASP A 113 35.40 10.42 14.79
CA ASP A 113 34.06 10.25 14.22
C ASP A 113 33.38 8.99 14.78
N VAL A 114 34.14 7.89 14.88
CA VAL A 114 33.67 6.62 15.46
C VAL A 114 33.32 6.81 16.94
N ALA A 115 34.18 7.48 17.70
CA ALA A 115 33.96 7.74 19.12
C ALA A 115 32.74 8.64 19.36
N ALA A 116 32.49 9.63 18.50
CA ALA A 116 31.32 10.51 18.59
C ALA A 116 30.00 9.73 18.35
N VAL A 117 29.97 8.87 17.32
CA VAL A 117 28.79 8.03 17.03
C VAL A 117 28.50 7.05 18.17
N MET A 118 29.54 6.40 18.71
CA MET A 118 29.36 5.43 19.81
C MET A 118 28.92 6.10 21.11
N ARG A 119 29.46 7.28 21.46
CA ARG A 119 29.00 8.04 22.64
C ARG A 119 27.53 8.45 22.52
N SER A 120 27.07 8.81 21.32
CA SER A 120 25.66 9.13 21.07
C SER A 120 24.74 7.93 21.30
N LYS A 121 25.13 6.74 20.81
CA LYS A 121 24.35 5.50 21.00
C LYS A 121 24.32 4.99 22.44
N LEU A 122 25.35 5.29 23.23
CA LEU A 122 25.44 4.86 24.64
C LEU A 122 24.71 5.78 25.62
N LYS A 123 24.38 7.02 25.23
CA LYS A 123 23.60 7.96 26.05
C LYS A 123 22.08 7.68 26.07
N GLY A 124 21.61 6.69 25.31
CA GLY A 124 20.21 6.28 25.24
C GLY A 124 19.87 5.00 26.03
N LYS A 125 20.76 4.54 26.91
CA LYS A 125 20.52 3.48 27.91
C LYS A 125 20.78 4.04 29.30
#